data_AF-A0A7N2N657-F1
#
_entry.id   AF-A0A7N2N657-F1
#
_cell.length_a   1.000
_cell.length_b   1.000
_cell.length_c   1.000
_cell.angle_alpha   90.00
_cell.angle_beta   90.00
_cell.angle_gamma   90.00
#
_symmetry.space_group_name_H-M   'P 1'
#
loop_
_entity.id
_entity.type
_entity.pdbx_description
1 polymer ?
#
loop_
_entity_poly.entity_id
_entity_poly.type
_entity_poly.pdbx_seq_one_letter_code
_entity_poly.pdbx_strand_id
1 'polypeptide(L)'
;MESPKPQPQNLDEYSAATTVINFDHPIPLLRGPIRRPSPSSGPYVLAFRDLQTWFSALKSSESQILDQCITGARIGCALTASNRCKPPWWRSLIGPKQTDLKAREQCEAREMEACFVTAKEKCVAFAAEKCATPFRDAWIATRVNPKVAMRLIGWASVPERCTWINSIGLDLGDCEFGETNCYRASELLGSNTDFGSDRFKGMFG
;
A
#
# COMPACT_ATOMS: atom_id res chain seq x y z
N MET A 1 18.17 17.17 -58.14
CA MET A 1 18.87 17.63 -56.92
C MET A 1 17.98 17.28 -55.75
N GLU A 2 18.29 16.17 -55.08
CA GLU A 2 17.50 15.69 -53.94
C GLU A 2 18.06 16.31 -52.65
N SER A 3 17.19 16.95 -51.88
CA SER A 3 17.56 17.64 -50.64
C SER A 3 17.79 16.60 -49.53
N PRO A 4 18.87 16.66 -48.73
CA PRO A 4 19.12 15.67 -47.69
C PRO A 4 18.06 15.75 -46.59
N LYS A 5 17.43 14.61 -46.25
CA LYS A 5 16.56 14.52 -45.07
C LYS A 5 17.35 14.87 -43.81
N PRO A 6 16.82 15.72 -42.91
CA PRO A 6 17.50 16.01 -41.65
C PRO A 6 17.57 14.74 -40.80
N GLN A 7 18.79 14.32 -40.46
CA GLN A 7 19.00 13.27 -39.47
C GLN A 7 18.63 13.79 -38.07
N PRO A 8 18.02 12.96 -37.21
CA PRO A 8 17.70 13.36 -35.84
C PRO A 8 18.99 13.73 -35.10
N GLN A 9 19.05 14.98 -34.63
CA GLN A 9 20.26 15.63 -34.11
C GLN A 9 20.65 15.21 -32.69
N ASN A 10 19.95 14.28 -32.05
CA ASN A 10 20.25 13.86 -30.68
C ASN A 10 19.99 12.37 -30.47
N LEU A 11 21.00 11.55 -30.78
CA LEU A 11 20.99 10.11 -30.47
C LEU A 11 21.35 9.84 -29.00
N ASP A 12 21.97 10.82 -28.32
CA ASP A 12 22.44 10.70 -26.93
C ASP A 12 21.30 10.76 -25.91
N GLU A 13 20.22 11.50 -26.19
CA GLU A 13 19.00 11.52 -25.37
C GLU A 13 18.31 10.15 -25.28
N TYR A 14 18.51 9.29 -26.28
CA TYR A 14 17.95 7.93 -26.32
C TYR A 14 18.97 6.86 -25.93
N SER A 15 20.16 7.26 -25.45
CA SER A 15 21.17 6.31 -24.97
C SER A 15 20.68 5.60 -23.71
N ALA A 16 20.87 4.28 -23.66
CA ALA A 16 20.52 3.47 -22.48
C ALA A 16 21.14 4.05 -21.20
N ALA A 17 22.35 4.61 -21.29
CA ALA A 17 23.04 5.26 -20.19
C ALA A 17 22.27 6.43 -19.55
N THR A 18 21.48 7.17 -20.33
CA THR A 18 20.63 8.28 -19.85
C THR A 18 19.43 7.77 -19.04
N THR A 19 19.03 6.52 -19.25
CA THR A 19 17.91 5.86 -18.53
C THR A 19 18.36 4.98 -17.36
N VAL A 20 19.67 4.77 -17.16
CA VAL A 20 20.17 3.98 -16.04
C VAL A 20 20.13 4.83 -14.76
N ILE A 21 19.24 4.46 -13.85
CA ILE A 21 19.23 5.00 -12.48
C ILE A 21 20.15 4.11 -11.64
N ASN A 22 21.32 4.64 -11.27
CA ASN A 22 22.19 3.99 -10.30
C ASN A 22 21.64 4.24 -8.90
N PHE A 23 21.55 3.17 -8.11
CA PHE A 23 21.24 3.29 -6.68
C PHE A 23 22.54 3.38 -5.90
N ASP A 24 22.68 4.39 -5.04
CA ASP A 24 23.86 4.59 -4.18
C ASP A 24 24.11 3.40 -3.24
N HIS A 25 23.03 2.71 -2.86
CA HIS A 25 23.07 1.46 -2.11
C HIS A 25 22.04 0.49 -2.68
N PRO A 26 22.28 -0.84 -2.60
CA PRO A 26 21.29 -1.82 -3.01
C PRO A 26 20.00 -1.61 -2.20
N ILE A 27 18.88 -1.42 -2.89
CA ILE A 27 17.57 -1.36 -2.24
C ILE A 27 17.23 -2.78 -1.76
N PRO A 28 17.06 -3.00 -0.44
CA PRO A 28 16.70 -4.32 0.05
C PRO A 28 15.32 -4.69 -0.50
N LEU A 29 15.27 -5.83 -1.20
CA LEU A 29 14.02 -6.34 -1.75
C LEU A 29 13.05 -6.67 -0.60
N LEU A 30 11.79 -6.23 -0.72
CA LEU A 30 10.74 -6.56 0.25
C LEU A 30 10.54 -8.08 0.39
N ARG A 31 10.81 -8.82 -0.68
CA ARG A 31 10.75 -10.28 -0.72
C ARG A 31 12.02 -10.82 -1.36
N GLY A 32 12.66 -11.78 -0.71
CA GLY A 32 13.86 -12.45 -1.19
C GLY A 32 13.58 -13.91 -1.58
N PRO A 33 14.43 -14.53 -2.42
CA PRO A 33 14.32 -15.94 -2.74
C PRO A 33 14.70 -16.80 -1.53
N ILE A 34 13.83 -17.72 -1.13
CA ILE A 34 14.09 -18.72 -0.08
C ILE A 34 13.95 -20.11 -0.66
N ARG A 35 14.93 -20.96 -0.34
CA ARG A 35 15.00 -22.34 -0.83
C ARG A 35 13.93 -23.18 -0.16
N ARG A 36 13.14 -23.91 -0.94
CA ARG A 36 12.16 -24.87 -0.44
C ARG A 36 12.74 -26.30 -0.50
N PRO A 37 12.59 -27.13 0.54
CA PRO A 37 13.10 -28.50 0.55
C PRO A 37 12.57 -29.39 -0.59
N SER A 38 11.31 -29.20 -1.01
CA SER A 38 10.70 -29.98 -2.10
C SER A 38 9.57 -29.23 -2.83
N PRO A 39 9.78 -28.76 -4.07
CA PRO A 39 8.71 -28.17 -4.87
C PRO A 39 8.54 -28.78 -6.27
N SER A 40 7.29 -28.99 -6.67
CA SER A 40 6.89 -29.26 -8.07
C SER A 40 7.05 -28.04 -9.00
N SER A 41 7.29 -26.84 -8.45
CA SER A 41 7.36 -25.55 -9.18
C SER A 41 8.72 -24.86 -9.09
N GLY A 42 9.78 -25.57 -8.68
CA GLY A 42 11.15 -25.04 -8.64
C GLY A 42 11.64 -24.62 -7.24
N PRO A 43 12.97 -24.64 -7.01
CA PRO A 43 13.58 -24.73 -5.68
C PRO A 43 13.45 -23.47 -4.81
N TYR A 44 12.91 -22.36 -5.32
CA TYR A 44 12.85 -21.08 -4.61
C TYR A 44 11.46 -20.47 -4.63
N VAL A 45 11.11 -19.75 -3.55
CA VAL A 45 9.95 -18.85 -3.47
C VAL A 45 10.37 -17.47 -3.01
N LEU A 46 9.66 -16.44 -3.47
CA LEU A 46 9.81 -15.09 -2.95
C LEU A 46 9.04 -14.95 -1.64
N ALA A 47 9.75 -14.69 -0.55
CA ALA A 47 9.18 -14.57 0.78
C ALA A 47 9.68 -13.32 1.51
N PHE A 48 8.85 -12.80 2.39
CA PHE A 48 9.27 -11.82 3.40
C PHE A 48 10.27 -12.49 4.35
N ARG A 49 11.26 -11.72 4.80
CA ARG A 49 12.33 -12.22 5.68
C ARG A 49 11.80 -12.72 7.02
N ASP A 50 10.76 -12.06 7.51
CA ASP A 50 10.13 -12.33 8.80
C ASP A 50 8.73 -11.71 8.86
N LEU A 51 7.99 -12.00 9.94
CA LEU A 51 6.65 -11.47 10.15
C LEU A 51 6.61 -9.93 10.24
N GLN A 52 7.66 -9.30 10.80
CA GLN A 52 7.70 -7.84 10.98
C GLN A 52 7.84 -7.12 9.65
N THR A 53 8.68 -7.64 8.75
CA THR A 53 8.82 -7.14 7.38
C THR A 53 7.53 -7.31 6.58
N TRP A 54 6.81 -8.43 6.75
CA TRP A 54 5.48 -8.63 6.16
C TRP A 54 4.46 -7.61 6.68
N PHE A 55 4.37 -7.42 8.00
CA PHE A 55 3.41 -6.49 8.62
C PHE A 55 3.70 -5.03 8.26
N SER A 56 4.98 -4.65 8.25
CA SER A 56 5.41 -3.31 7.87
C SER A 56 5.09 -3.02 6.40
N ALA A 57 5.32 -3.99 5.52
CA ALA A 57 4.97 -3.87 4.11
C ALA A 57 3.47 -3.78 3.88
N LEU A 58 2.66 -4.54 4.64
CA LEU A 58 1.20 -4.49 4.61
C LEU A 58 0.71 -3.10 5.01
N LYS A 59 1.14 -2.60 6.16
CA LYS A 59 0.78 -1.27 6.67
C LYS A 59 1.20 -0.15 5.72
N SER A 60 2.41 -0.24 5.16
CA SER A 60 2.93 0.76 4.20
C SER A 60 2.10 0.76 2.92
N SER A 61 1.78 -0.43 2.38
CA SER A 61 0.97 -0.57 1.17
C SER A 61 -0.46 -0.07 1.38
N GLU A 62 -1.08 -0.44 2.50
CA GLU A 62 -2.40 0.04 2.93
C GLU A 62 -2.43 1.57 3.03
N SER A 63 -1.44 2.17 3.69
CA SER A 63 -1.33 3.62 3.82
C SER A 63 -1.14 4.32 2.47
N GLN A 64 -0.32 3.76 1.58
CA GLN A 64 -0.06 4.36 0.27
C GLN A 64 -1.29 4.32 -0.63
N ILE A 65 -2.02 3.19 -0.65
CA ILE A 65 -3.26 3.06 -1.41
C ILE A 65 -4.32 4.00 -0.84
N LEU A 66 -4.40 4.11 0.49
CA LEU A 66 -5.33 5.03 1.14
C LEU A 66 -5.05 6.48 0.75
N ASP A 67 -3.79 6.93 0.83
CA ASP A 67 -3.40 8.30 0.49
C ASP A 67 -3.70 8.65 -0.97
N GLN A 68 -3.37 7.74 -1.88
CA GLN A 68 -3.70 7.87 -3.30
C GLN A 68 -5.22 7.94 -3.51
N CYS A 69 -5.98 7.10 -2.82
CA CYS A 69 -7.44 7.12 -2.90
C CYS A 69 -8.03 8.42 -2.35
N ILE A 70 -7.56 8.92 -1.20
CA ILE A 70 -8.01 10.19 -0.61
C ILE A 70 -7.71 11.36 -1.56
N THR A 71 -6.51 11.37 -2.13
CA THR A 71 -6.11 12.40 -3.10
C THR A 71 -7.01 12.37 -4.34
N GLY A 72 -7.24 11.18 -4.90
CA GLY A 72 -8.17 10.99 -6.01
C GLY A 72 -9.62 11.37 -5.66
N ALA A 73 -10.09 11.00 -4.47
CA ALA A 73 -11.41 11.32 -3.97
C ALA A 73 -11.61 12.83 -3.80
N ARG A 74 -10.60 13.56 -3.32
CA ARG A 74 -10.66 15.03 -3.21
C ARG A 74 -10.92 15.68 -4.57
N ILE A 75 -10.20 15.24 -5.61
CA ILE A 75 -10.36 15.74 -6.98
C ILE A 75 -11.73 15.33 -7.54
N GLY A 76 -12.09 14.05 -7.41
CA GLY A 76 -13.37 13.52 -7.89
C GLY A 76 -14.59 14.17 -7.24
N CYS A 77 -14.53 14.43 -5.93
CA CYS A 77 -15.59 15.13 -5.21
C CYS A 77 -15.67 16.61 -5.60
N ALA A 78 -14.54 17.29 -5.82
CA ALA A 78 -14.55 18.67 -6.33
C ALA A 78 -15.20 18.77 -7.72
N LEU A 79 -14.89 17.83 -8.62
CA LEU A 79 -15.52 17.74 -9.95
C LEU A 79 -17.02 17.45 -9.85
N THR A 80 -17.41 16.56 -8.95
CA THR A 80 -18.82 16.21 -8.71
C THR A 80 -19.59 17.42 -8.17
N ALA A 81 -19.04 18.10 -7.17
CA ALA A 81 -19.61 19.32 -6.59
C ALA A 81 -19.77 20.42 -7.65
N SER A 82 -18.73 20.66 -8.47
CA SER A 82 -18.79 21.64 -9.55
C SER A 82 -19.88 21.31 -10.58
N ASN A 83 -20.02 20.02 -10.94
CA ASN A 83 -21.07 19.58 -11.86
C ASN A 83 -22.49 19.69 -11.29
N ARG A 84 -22.65 19.56 -9.96
CA ARG A 84 -23.92 19.73 -9.26
C ARG A 84 -24.31 21.21 -9.11
N CYS A 85 -23.32 22.08 -8.91
CA CYS A 85 -23.52 23.48 -8.57
C CYS A 85 -23.41 24.44 -9.77
N LYS A 86 -22.94 23.99 -10.93
CA LYS A 86 -22.87 24.83 -12.13
C LYS A 86 -24.27 25.28 -12.59
N PRO A 87 -24.45 26.54 -13.00
CA PRO A 87 -25.71 26.99 -13.56
C PRO A 87 -25.98 26.28 -14.90
N PRO A 88 -27.27 26.11 -15.29
CA PRO A 88 -27.62 25.63 -16.61
C PRO A 88 -26.96 26.48 -17.70
N TRP A 89 -26.50 25.84 -18.76
CA TRP A 89 -25.76 26.49 -19.86
C TRP A 89 -26.52 27.67 -20.50
N TRP A 90 -27.85 27.59 -20.57
CA TRP A 90 -28.70 28.65 -21.14
C TRP A 90 -28.69 29.94 -20.32
N ARG A 91 -28.40 29.89 -19.01
CA ARG A 91 -28.32 31.12 -18.19
C ARG A 91 -27.18 32.04 -18.63
N SER A 92 -26.11 31.50 -19.20
CA SER A 92 -25.01 32.29 -19.74
C SER A 92 -25.37 33.00 -21.06
N LEU A 93 -26.51 32.68 -21.68
CA LEU A 93 -26.98 33.30 -22.93
C LEU A 93 -27.90 34.52 -22.71
N ILE A 94 -28.47 34.68 -21.50
CA ILE A 94 -29.48 35.73 -21.21
C ILE A 94 -28.82 37.02 -20.67
N GLY A 95 -27.59 37.30 -21.12
CA GLY A 95 -26.87 38.55 -20.81
C GLY A 95 -26.05 38.51 -19.50
N PRO A 96 -25.33 39.60 -19.18
CA PRO A 96 -24.26 39.63 -18.19
C PRO A 96 -24.79 39.78 -16.75
N LYS A 97 -25.82 39.00 -16.37
CA LYS A 97 -26.13 38.87 -14.96
C LYS A 97 -24.97 38.11 -14.33
N GLN A 98 -24.22 38.79 -13.46
CA GLN A 98 -23.18 38.15 -12.67
C GLN A 98 -23.75 36.86 -12.11
N THR A 99 -23.16 35.73 -12.49
CA THR A 99 -23.42 34.48 -11.79
C THR A 99 -23.07 34.75 -10.33
N ASP A 100 -23.97 34.40 -9.41
CA ASP A 100 -23.69 34.54 -7.99
C ASP A 100 -22.58 33.55 -7.60
N LEU A 101 -21.34 34.00 -7.79
CA LEU A 101 -20.13 33.21 -7.54
C LEU A 101 -20.08 32.78 -6.08
N LYS A 102 -20.61 33.61 -5.18
CA LYS A 102 -20.67 33.33 -3.75
C LYS A 102 -21.66 32.20 -3.44
N ALA A 103 -22.85 32.23 -4.03
CA ALA A 103 -23.79 31.11 -3.88
C ALA A 103 -23.26 29.81 -4.49
N ARG A 104 -22.53 29.91 -5.61
CA ARG A 104 -21.90 28.74 -6.24
C ARG A 104 -20.81 28.15 -5.35
N GLU A 105 -19.93 28.97 -4.80
CA GLU A 105 -18.88 28.54 -3.87
C GLU A 105 -19.46 27.83 -2.64
N GLN A 106 -20.52 28.38 -2.05
CA GLN A 106 -21.22 27.76 -0.90
C GLN A 106 -21.89 26.42 -1.24
N CYS A 107 -22.40 26.28 -2.46
CA CYS A 107 -22.92 25.01 -2.96
C CYS A 107 -21.77 24.00 -3.13
N GLU A 108 -20.69 24.39 -3.82
CA GLU A 108 -19.55 23.52 -4.11
C GLU A 108 -18.88 23.04 -2.81
N ALA A 109 -18.73 23.91 -1.81
CA ALA A 109 -18.20 23.54 -0.49
C ALA A 109 -19.05 22.46 0.20
N ARG A 110 -20.38 22.62 0.26
CA ARG A 110 -21.28 21.63 0.87
C ARG A 110 -21.28 20.30 0.12
N GLU A 111 -21.41 20.34 -1.21
CA GLU A 111 -21.44 19.13 -2.04
C GLU A 111 -20.10 18.38 -1.96
N MET A 112 -18.97 19.11 -1.95
CA MET A 112 -17.65 18.52 -1.81
C MET A 112 -17.47 17.86 -0.45
N GLU A 113 -17.85 18.53 0.64
CA GLU A 113 -17.74 18.00 1.99
C GLU A 113 -18.55 16.70 2.16
N ALA A 114 -19.83 16.72 1.75
CA ALA A 114 -20.71 15.56 1.82
C ALA A 114 -20.18 14.36 1.01
N CYS A 115 -19.67 14.61 -0.19
CA CYS A 115 -19.01 13.59 -1.01
C CYS A 115 -17.75 13.05 -0.34
N PHE A 116 -16.91 13.94 0.19
CA PHE A 116 -15.56 13.59 0.66
C PHE A 116 -15.58 12.78 1.97
N VAL A 117 -16.52 13.05 2.88
CA VAL A 117 -16.73 12.24 4.09
C VAL A 117 -17.02 10.78 3.72
N THR A 118 -17.97 10.56 2.80
CA THR A 118 -18.32 9.22 2.32
C THR A 118 -17.16 8.55 1.57
N ALA A 119 -16.40 9.34 0.79
CA ALA A 119 -15.29 8.82 0.02
C ALA A 119 -14.12 8.33 0.90
N LYS A 120 -13.84 9.00 2.03
CA LYS A 120 -12.80 8.57 2.99
C LYS A 120 -13.05 7.16 3.52
N GLU A 121 -14.28 6.87 3.93
CA GLU A 121 -14.67 5.53 4.41
C GLU A 121 -14.52 4.47 3.32
N LYS A 122 -14.94 4.80 2.09
CA LYS A 122 -14.75 3.91 0.94
C LYS A 122 -13.27 3.67 0.62
N CYS A 123 -12.42 4.69 0.78
CA CYS A 123 -10.98 4.55 0.56
C CYS A 123 -10.31 3.62 1.57
N VAL A 124 -10.79 3.59 2.82
CA VAL A 124 -10.33 2.62 3.83
C VAL A 124 -10.66 1.19 3.41
N ALA A 125 -11.93 0.93 3.09
CA ALA A 125 -12.37 -0.39 2.64
C ALA A 125 -11.62 -0.82 1.37
N PHE A 126 -11.41 0.10 0.44
CA PHE A 126 -10.66 -0.14 -0.79
C PHE A 126 -9.20 -0.51 -0.50
N ALA A 127 -8.50 0.23 0.36
CA ALA A 127 -7.11 -0.07 0.71
C ALA A 127 -6.97 -1.47 1.34
N ALA A 128 -7.85 -1.81 2.28
CA ALA A 128 -7.89 -3.13 2.91
C ALA A 128 -8.15 -4.24 1.89
N GLU A 129 -9.15 -4.08 1.01
CA GLU A 129 -9.49 -5.04 -0.02
C GLU A 129 -8.32 -5.31 -0.99
N LYS A 130 -7.63 -4.25 -1.43
CA LYS A 130 -6.50 -4.38 -2.36
C LYS A 130 -5.28 -5.04 -1.72
N CYS A 131 -5.11 -4.90 -0.41
CA CYS A 131 -4.02 -5.55 0.31
C CYS A 131 -4.34 -6.99 0.74
N ALA A 132 -5.61 -7.37 0.89
CA ALA A 132 -5.99 -8.67 1.45
C ALA A 132 -5.38 -9.87 0.73
N THR A 133 -5.71 -10.09 -0.54
CA THR A 133 -5.26 -11.27 -1.30
C THR A 133 -3.73 -11.31 -1.47
N PRO A 134 -3.06 -10.23 -1.92
CA PRO A 134 -1.60 -10.27 -2.13
C PRO A 134 -0.79 -10.57 -0.87
N PHE A 135 -1.24 -10.09 0.31
CA PHE A 135 -0.54 -10.32 1.57
C PHE A 135 -0.93 -11.64 2.24
N ARG A 136 -2.19 -12.10 2.09
CA ARG A 136 -2.63 -13.42 2.52
C ARG A 136 -1.84 -14.54 1.83
N ASP A 137 -1.61 -14.39 0.53
CA ASP A 137 -0.94 -15.42 -0.28
C ASP A 137 0.58 -15.24 -0.32
N ALA A 138 1.12 -14.22 0.35
CA ALA A 138 2.55 -13.99 0.46
C ALA A 138 3.23 -15.02 1.39
N TRP A 139 4.45 -15.40 1.03
CA TRP A 139 5.28 -16.29 1.85
C TRP A 139 6.04 -15.49 2.91
N ILE A 140 6.17 -16.07 4.10
CA ILE A 140 6.89 -15.50 5.24
C ILE A 140 7.90 -16.54 5.71
N ALA A 141 9.16 -16.14 5.81
CA ALA A 141 10.20 -16.95 6.44
C ALA A 141 10.04 -16.89 7.95
N THR A 142 10.05 -18.05 8.60
CA THR A 142 10.00 -18.16 10.06
C THR A 142 11.11 -19.06 10.54
N ARG A 143 11.87 -18.59 11.55
CA ARG A 143 12.89 -19.38 12.25
C ARG A 143 12.34 -20.06 13.52
N VAL A 144 11.05 -19.91 13.78
CA VAL A 144 10.39 -20.33 15.03
C VAL A 144 9.20 -21.20 14.68
N ASN A 145 8.89 -22.17 15.55
CA ASN A 145 7.72 -23.04 15.40
C ASN A 145 6.44 -22.18 15.22
N PRO A 146 5.55 -22.51 14.25
CA PRO A 146 4.33 -21.75 13.98
C PRO A 146 3.44 -21.52 15.22
N LYS A 147 3.42 -22.46 16.19
CA LYS A 147 2.69 -22.30 17.48
C LYS A 147 3.27 -21.19 18.36
N VAL A 148 4.59 -20.99 18.33
CA VAL A 148 5.29 -19.95 19.09
C VAL A 148 5.19 -18.62 18.37
N ALA A 149 5.29 -18.62 17.03
CA ALA A 149 5.09 -17.43 16.20
C ALA A 149 3.72 -16.79 16.44
N MET A 150 2.66 -17.59 16.56
CA MET A 150 1.29 -17.12 16.82
C MET A 150 1.14 -16.43 18.18
N ARG A 151 1.84 -16.92 19.23
CA ARG A 151 1.86 -16.26 20.56
C ARG A 151 2.58 -14.92 20.56
N LEU A 152 3.61 -14.75 19.72
CA LEU A 152 4.36 -13.51 19.61
C LEU A 152 3.57 -12.39 18.91
N ILE A 153 2.53 -12.72 18.13
CA ILE A 153 1.64 -11.75 17.45
C ILE A 153 0.95 -10.84 18.47
N GLY A 154 0.57 -11.38 19.64
CA GLY A 154 -0.09 -10.61 20.68
C GLY A 154 0.78 -9.50 21.30
N TRP A 155 2.10 -9.52 21.06
CA TRP A 155 3.08 -8.66 21.74
C TRP A 155 3.79 -7.68 20.78
N ALA A 156 3.35 -7.58 19.52
CA ALA A 156 3.99 -6.76 18.48
C ALA A 156 3.87 -5.23 18.67
N SER A 157 3.53 -4.75 19.86
CA SER A 157 3.50 -3.32 20.22
C SER A 157 4.79 -2.81 20.88
N VAL A 158 5.88 -3.58 20.92
CA VAL A 158 7.14 -3.16 21.57
C VAL A 158 8.29 -3.14 20.56
N PRO A 159 9.09 -2.06 20.47
CA PRO A 159 10.24 -2.02 19.58
C PRO A 159 11.37 -2.89 20.13
N GLU A 160 11.98 -3.65 19.22
CA GLU A 160 13.34 -4.23 19.30
C GLU A 160 13.79 -4.87 20.63
N ARG A 161 13.90 -6.21 20.64
CA ARG A 161 15.18 -6.96 20.72
C ARG A 161 15.00 -8.43 21.14
N CYS A 162 15.63 -9.34 20.40
CA CYS A 162 15.95 -10.69 20.87
C CYS A 162 17.06 -10.73 21.96
N THR A 163 17.31 -9.62 22.65
CA THR A 163 18.34 -9.53 23.71
C THR A 163 17.75 -9.45 25.12
N TRP A 164 16.41 -9.35 25.28
CA TRP A 164 15.76 -9.27 26.61
C TRP A 164 14.96 -10.53 26.99
N ILE A 165 14.90 -11.58 26.16
CA ILE A 165 14.02 -12.72 26.49
C ILE A 165 14.59 -13.61 27.62
N ASN A 166 15.90 -13.51 27.93
CA ASN A 166 16.51 -14.25 29.05
C ASN A 166 16.17 -13.68 30.45
N SER A 167 15.60 -12.48 30.56
CA SER A 167 15.42 -11.82 31.88
C SER A 167 14.07 -12.07 32.54
N ILE A 168 13.14 -12.77 31.87
CA ILE A 168 11.76 -12.97 32.36
C ILE A 168 11.46 -14.41 32.81
N GLY A 169 12.48 -15.27 32.91
CA GLY A 169 12.30 -16.62 33.48
C GLY A 169 11.31 -17.50 32.72
N LEU A 170 11.05 -17.22 31.45
CA LEU A 170 10.42 -18.18 30.56
C LEU A 170 11.51 -19.15 30.12
N ASP A 171 11.52 -20.33 30.74
CA ASP A 171 12.36 -21.46 30.34
C ASP A 171 11.94 -21.93 28.94
N LEU A 172 12.38 -21.20 27.92
CA LEU A 172 12.32 -21.62 26.52
C LEU A 172 13.67 -22.28 26.20
N GLY A 173 13.91 -23.43 26.83
CA GLY A 173 15.08 -24.29 26.60
C GLY A 173 15.25 -24.77 25.15
N ASP A 174 14.28 -24.53 24.27
CA ASP A 174 14.31 -24.89 22.85
C ASP A 174 14.08 -23.67 21.94
N CYS A 175 15.01 -22.73 21.94
CA CYS A 175 15.27 -21.93 20.74
C CYS A 175 16.36 -22.63 19.91
N GLU A 176 16.17 -23.90 19.55
CA GLU A 176 16.93 -24.47 18.44
C GLU A 176 16.59 -23.64 17.20
N PHE A 177 17.59 -22.94 16.66
CA PHE A 177 17.51 -22.28 15.36
C PHE A 177 17.38 -23.37 14.28
N GLY A 178 16.17 -23.92 14.12
CA GLY A 178 15.87 -24.92 13.11
C GLY A 178 15.97 -24.37 11.68
N GLU A 179 15.84 -25.27 10.69
CA GLU A 179 15.77 -24.91 9.28
C GLU A 179 14.76 -23.77 9.05
N THR A 180 15.12 -22.81 8.17
CA THR A 180 14.21 -21.70 7.84
C THR A 180 13.00 -22.25 7.11
N ASN A 181 11.89 -22.38 7.84
CA ASN A 181 10.62 -22.81 7.29
C ASN A 181 9.90 -21.62 6.64
N CYS A 182 9.24 -21.87 5.52
CA CYS A 182 8.45 -20.87 4.80
C CYS A 182 6.98 -21.28 4.80
N TYR A 183 6.12 -20.39 5.25
CA TYR A 183 4.68 -20.58 5.29
C TYR A 183 3.99 -19.49 4.48
N ARG A 184 2.83 -19.78 3.91
CA ARG A 184 1.94 -18.70 3.45
C ARG A 184 1.40 -17.94 4.67
N ALA A 185 1.14 -16.65 4.52
CA ALA A 185 0.54 -15.86 5.59
C ALA A 185 -0.82 -16.45 6.04
N SER A 186 -1.63 -16.97 5.11
CA SER A 186 -2.87 -17.70 5.43
C SER A 186 -2.67 -18.95 6.28
N GLU A 187 -1.56 -19.67 6.10
CA GLU A 187 -1.22 -20.87 6.87
C GLU A 187 -0.73 -20.49 8.27
N LEU A 188 0.00 -19.37 8.38
CA LEU A 188 0.60 -18.90 9.63
C LEU A 188 -0.40 -18.15 10.53
N LEU A 189 -1.28 -17.35 9.93
CA LEU A 189 -2.18 -16.42 10.62
C LEU A 189 -3.63 -16.92 10.65
N GLY A 190 -3.92 -18.02 9.96
CA GLY A 190 -5.28 -18.55 9.81
C GLY A 190 -6.06 -17.87 8.68
N SER A 191 -7.04 -18.59 8.14
CA SER A 191 -7.88 -18.14 7.00
C SER A 191 -8.84 -17.00 7.34
N ASN A 192 -9.09 -16.75 8.62
CA ASN A 192 -10.14 -15.84 9.11
C ASN A 192 -9.61 -14.46 9.50
N THR A 193 -8.42 -14.11 9.03
CA THR A 193 -7.82 -12.81 9.31
C THR A 193 -8.45 -11.77 8.40
N ASP A 194 -9.54 -11.19 8.90
CA ASP A 194 -10.03 -9.90 8.45
C ASP A 194 -8.95 -8.87 8.79
N PHE A 195 -7.96 -8.78 7.91
CA PHE A 195 -6.85 -7.88 8.05
C PHE A 195 -7.31 -6.41 8.02
N GLY A 196 -8.55 -6.11 7.63
CA GLY A 196 -8.90 -4.83 7.02
C GLY A 196 -9.57 -3.75 7.86
N SER A 197 -10.22 -4.04 8.99
CA SER A 197 -11.18 -3.06 9.55
C SER A 197 -10.62 -2.18 10.68
N ASP A 198 -9.98 -2.77 11.70
CA ASP A 198 -9.61 -2.01 12.92
C ASP A 198 -8.31 -1.20 12.81
N ARG A 199 -7.53 -1.33 11.72
CA ARG A 199 -6.21 -0.66 11.58
C ARG A 199 -6.27 0.83 11.24
N PHE A 200 -7.41 1.32 10.74
CA PHE A 200 -7.60 2.73 10.35
C PHE A 200 -8.40 3.53 11.39
N LYS A 201 -8.72 2.90 12.52
CA LYS A 201 -9.47 3.51 13.62
C LYS A 201 -8.68 4.70 14.18
N GLY A 202 -9.20 5.91 13.97
CA GLY A 202 -8.55 7.16 14.40
C GLY A 202 -7.79 7.94 13.32
N MET A 203 -7.69 7.47 12.08
CA MET A 203 -7.03 8.24 10.99
C MET A 203 -7.88 9.39 10.43
N PHE A 204 -9.17 9.46 10.79
CA PHE A 204 -10.09 10.50 10.32
C PHE A 204 -10.74 11.30 11.46
N GLY A 205 -10.10 11.30 12.64
CA GLY A 205 -10.48 12.17 13.76
C GLY A 205 -10.09 13.62 13.51
#